data_AF-A0A921H4X8-F1
#
_entry.id   AF-A0A921H4X8-F1
#
_cell.length_a   1.000
_cell.length_b   1.000
_cell.length_c   1.000
_cell.angle_alpha   90.00
_cell.angle_beta   90.00
_cell.angle_gamma   90.00
#
_symmetry.space_group_name_H-M   'P 1'
#
loop_
_entity.id
_entity.type
_entity.pdbx_description
1 polymer ?
#
loop_
_entity_poly.entity_id
_entity_poly.type
_entity_poly.pdbx_seq_one_letter_code
_entity_poly.pdbx_strand_id
1 'polypeptide(L)'
;MVRGILVWVLVVFQVSVFGQGINFEKLTLEEALIKAKTENKYVFVDCYTTWCGPCKRMAEFVFPSEKAGCYFNPKFVCIKLDMGKDDRRKFGEQYKIVAYPTFLILNSDGTVYHKIVGGSDIDEFIEKVEYGMEKKHSLGYLERRYEGGKMNKEELREYAFALRIANEKEQFEKVVKELIPILSSKERVKMEYWF
;
A
#
# COMPACT_ATOMS: atom_id res chain seq x y z
N MET A 1 -3.38 -44.55 -46.80
CA MET A 1 -4.48 -43.69 -46.32
C MET A 1 -4.19 -43.32 -44.86
N VAL A 2 -3.40 -42.27 -44.60
CA VAL A 2 -3.30 -41.64 -43.27
C VAL A 2 -3.08 -40.15 -43.53
N ARG A 3 -4.14 -39.35 -43.32
CA ARG A 3 -4.10 -37.88 -43.42
C ARG A 3 -3.41 -37.35 -42.15
N GLY A 4 -2.17 -36.87 -42.27
CA GLY A 4 -1.48 -36.17 -41.20
C GLY A 4 -2.08 -34.79 -41.01
N ILE A 5 -2.79 -34.57 -39.90
CA ILE A 5 -3.26 -33.25 -39.48
C ILE A 5 -2.09 -32.55 -38.79
N LEU A 6 -1.48 -31.59 -39.47
CA LEU A 6 -0.50 -30.66 -38.89
C LEU A 6 -1.25 -29.68 -37.98
N VAL A 7 -1.27 -29.98 -36.67
CA VAL A 7 -1.75 -29.05 -35.64
C VAL A 7 -0.64 -28.03 -35.39
N TRP A 8 -0.76 -26.85 -36.00
CA TRP A 8 0.06 -25.70 -35.67
C TRP A 8 -0.37 -25.17 -34.30
N VAL A 9 0.32 -25.59 -33.24
CA VAL A 9 0.19 -24.97 -31.92
C VAL A 9 0.88 -23.61 -31.99
N LEU A 10 0.10 -22.55 -32.19
CA LEU A 10 0.54 -21.18 -31.99
C LEU A 10 0.81 -20.97 -30.50
N VAL A 11 2.07 -21.20 -30.10
CA VAL A 11 2.57 -20.74 -28.80
C VAL A 11 2.60 -19.22 -28.87
N VAL A 12 1.55 -18.59 -28.33
CA VAL A 12 1.55 -17.14 -28.09
C VAL A 12 2.58 -16.88 -26.99
N PHE A 13 3.79 -16.49 -27.39
CA PHE A 13 4.72 -15.86 -26.48
C PHE A 13 4.04 -14.60 -25.96
N GLN A 14 3.60 -14.61 -24.70
CA GLN A 14 3.23 -13.37 -24.03
C GLN A 14 4.48 -12.53 -23.98
N VAL A 15 4.54 -11.52 -24.85
CA VAL A 15 5.53 -10.47 -24.78
C VAL A 15 5.20 -9.70 -23.51
N SER A 16 5.86 -10.04 -22.41
CA SER A 16 5.86 -9.18 -21.24
C SER A 16 6.48 -7.87 -21.69
N VAL A 17 5.65 -6.83 -21.74
CA VAL A 17 6.09 -5.46 -22.00
C VAL A 17 6.92 -5.03 -20.80
N PHE A 18 8.21 -5.37 -20.82
CA PHE A 18 9.19 -4.88 -19.86
C PHE A 18 9.58 -3.46 -20.28
N GLY A 19 9.45 -2.51 -19.35
CA GLY A 19 9.86 -1.11 -19.55
C GLY A 19 8.77 -0.04 -19.41
N GLN A 20 7.59 -0.35 -18.89
CA GLN A 20 6.56 0.66 -18.59
C GLN A 20 6.42 0.85 -17.08
N GLY A 21 6.04 2.05 -16.65
CA GLY A 21 5.75 2.36 -15.24
C GLY A 21 4.57 1.58 -14.66
N ILE A 22 4.04 2.04 -13.53
CA ILE A 22 2.88 1.42 -12.90
C ILE A 22 1.69 1.42 -13.85
N ASN A 23 1.09 0.24 -14.08
CA ASN A 23 -0.14 0.08 -14.84
C ASN A 23 -1.35 0.43 -13.97
N PHE A 24 -1.77 1.69 -14.00
CA PHE A 24 -3.00 2.11 -13.35
C PHE A 24 -4.22 1.80 -14.22
N GLU A 25 -4.99 0.81 -13.78
CA GLU A 25 -6.17 0.35 -14.50
C GLU A 25 -7.38 1.25 -14.22
N LYS A 26 -8.23 1.43 -15.24
CA LYS A 26 -9.49 2.18 -15.13
C LYS A 26 -10.61 1.28 -14.60
N LEU A 27 -10.41 0.76 -13.39
CA LEU A 27 -11.37 -0.09 -12.69
C LEU A 27 -12.03 0.67 -11.54
N THR A 28 -13.27 0.31 -11.23
CA THR A 28 -13.86 0.58 -9.93
C THR A 28 -13.12 -0.21 -8.85
N LEU A 29 -13.30 0.18 -7.58
CA LEU A 29 -12.72 -0.58 -6.46
C LEU A 29 -13.22 -2.03 -6.45
N GLU A 30 -14.51 -2.25 -6.70
CA GLU A 30 -15.11 -3.58 -6.72
C GLU A 30 -14.48 -4.47 -7.80
N GLU A 31 -14.35 -3.95 -9.02
CA GLU A 31 -13.67 -4.66 -10.12
C GLU A 31 -12.21 -4.95 -9.79
N ALA A 32 -11.50 -4.01 -9.18
CA ALA A 32 -10.11 -4.19 -8.76
C ALA A 32 -9.97 -5.29 -7.68
N LEU A 33 -10.88 -5.34 -6.71
CA LEU A 33 -10.90 -6.37 -5.67
C LEU A 33 -11.18 -7.76 -6.24
N ILE A 34 -12.15 -7.87 -7.16
CA ILE A 34 -12.45 -9.12 -7.87
C ILE A 34 -11.23 -9.59 -8.66
N LYS A 35 -10.62 -8.70 -9.44
CA LYS A 35 -9.43 -9.01 -10.22
C LYS A 35 -8.25 -9.42 -9.34
N ALA A 36 -8.00 -8.69 -8.26
CA ALA A 36 -6.94 -8.99 -7.31
C ALA A 36 -7.14 -10.38 -6.67
N LYS A 37 -8.38 -10.76 -6.34
CA LYS A 37 -8.71 -12.11 -5.88
C LYS A 37 -8.37 -13.17 -6.93
N THR A 38 -8.75 -12.95 -8.19
CA THR A 38 -8.49 -13.88 -9.29
C THR A 38 -7.01 -14.03 -9.61
N GLU A 39 -6.24 -12.94 -9.55
CA GLU A 39 -4.81 -12.93 -9.84
C GLU A 39 -3.92 -13.23 -8.62
N ASN A 40 -4.52 -13.46 -7.44
CA ASN A 40 -3.81 -13.61 -6.16
C ASN A 40 -2.85 -12.42 -5.88
N LYS A 41 -3.37 -11.21 -6.06
CA LYS A 41 -2.67 -9.93 -5.84
C LYS A 41 -3.35 -9.14 -4.74
N TYR A 42 -2.66 -8.11 -4.26
CA TYR A 42 -3.25 -7.04 -3.45
C TYR A 42 -3.83 -5.96 -4.37
N VAL A 43 -4.61 -5.03 -3.81
CA VAL A 43 -4.99 -3.80 -4.54
C VAL A 43 -4.15 -2.64 -4.01
N PHE A 44 -3.50 -1.92 -4.92
CA PHE A 44 -2.84 -0.65 -4.62
C PHE A 44 -3.72 0.50 -5.08
N VAL A 45 -4.09 1.40 -4.17
CA VAL A 45 -4.95 2.55 -4.46
C VAL A 45 -4.18 3.84 -4.23
N ASP A 46 -4.00 4.63 -5.28
CA ASP A 46 -3.53 6.02 -5.20
C ASP A 46 -4.74 6.94 -4.95
N CYS A 47 -4.92 7.36 -3.69
CA CYS A 47 -5.92 8.34 -3.30
C CYS A 47 -5.33 9.75 -3.45
N TYR A 48 -5.73 10.46 -4.51
CA TYR A 48 -5.17 11.75 -4.90
C TYR A 48 -6.26 12.81 -5.06
N THR A 49 -5.84 14.06 -5.24
CA THR A 49 -6.70 15.13 -5.76
C THR A 49 -5.99 15.87 -6.88
N THR A 50 -6.74 16.48 -7.80
CA THR A 50 -6.20 17.18 -8.98
C THR A 50 -5.35 18.41 -8.65
N TRP A 51 -5.55 19.00 -7.47
CA TRP A 51 -4.83 20.19 -6.98
C TRP A 51 -3.69 19.84 -6.00
N CYS A 52 -3.48 18.58 -5.68
CA CYS A 52 -2.41 18.13 -4.79
C CYS A 52 -1.04 18.13 -5.50
N GLY A 53 -0.18 19.07 -5.13
CA GLY A 53 1.19 19.20 -5.67
C GLY A 53 2.04 17.93 -5.52
N PRO A 54 2.16 17.33 -4.31
CA PRO A 54 2.89 16.08 -4.12
C PRO A 54 2.35 14.91 -4.97
N CYS A 55 1.03 14.83 -5.16
CA CYS A 55 0.40 13.81 -6.00
C CYS A 55 0.85 13.93 -7.46
N LYS A 56 0.94 15.16 -7.98
CA LYS A 56 1.47 15.41 -9.33
C LYS A 56 2.92 14.95 -9.48
N ARG A 57 3.77 15.22 -8.48
CA ARG A 57 5.16 14.73 -8.47
C ARG A 57 5.25 13.21 -8.54
N MET A 58 4.43 12.49 -7.77
CA MET A 58 4.37 11.03 -7.85
C MET A 58 3.97 10.56 -9.24
N ALA A 59 2.93 11.17 -9.82
CA ALA A 59 2.42 10.82 -11.13
C ALA A 59 3.38 11.11 -12.29
N GLU A 60 4.25 12.11 -12.15
CA GLU A 60 5.18 12.55 -13.19
C GLU A 60 6.54 11.84 -13.09
N PHE A 61 7.08 11.65 -11.89
CA PHE A 61 8.46 11.21 -11.69
C PHE A 61 8.61 9.82 -11.09
N VAL A 62 7.63 9.35 -10.30
CA VAL A 62 7.75 8.08 -9.56
C VAL A 62 7.04 6.97 -10.30
N PHE A 63 5.75 7.14 -10.56
CA PHE A 63 4.90 6.11 -11.18
C PHE A 63 5.29 5.74 -12.60
N PRO A 64 5.77 6.65 -13.47
CA PRO A 64 6.19 6.28 -14.82
C PRO A 64 7.52 5.53 -14.87
N SER A 65 8.29 5.50 -13.78
CA SER A 65 9.60 4.85 -13.76
C SER A 65 9.49 3.34 -13.97
N GLU A 66 10.44 2.77 -14.72
CA GLU A 66 10.52 1.32 -14.94
C GLU A 66 10.61 0.55 -13.62
N LYS A 67 11.38 1.07 -12.65
CA LYS A 67 11.50 0.47 -11.32
C LYS A 67 10.15 0.35 -10.63
N ALA A 68 9.29 1.36 -10.75
CA ALA A 68 7.93 1.29 -10.22
C ALA A 68 7.10 0.21 -10.92
N GLY A 69 7.10 0.19 -12.26
CA GLY A 69 6.36 -0.83 -13.01
C GLY A 69 6.78 -2.26 -12.66
N CYS A 70 8.08 -2.52 -12.63
CA CYS A 70 8.66 -3.81 -12.25
C CYS A 70 8.31 -4.23 -10.82
N TYR A 71 8.24 -3.28 -9.89
CA TYR A 71 7.89 -3.60 -8.51
C TYR A 71 6.39 -3.82 -8.31
N PHE A 72 5.55 -2.92 -8.83
CA PHE A 72 4.13 -2.86 -8.51
C PHE A 72 3.28 -3.83 -9.35
N ASN A 73 3.45 -3.86 -10.67
CA ASN A 73 2.57 -4.59 -11.60
C ASN A 73 2.47 -6.11 -11.31
N PRO A 74 3.54 -6.80 -10.86
CA PRO A 74 3.46 -8.21 -10.48
C PRO A 74 2.70 -8.48 -9.17
N LYS A 75 2.62 -7.50 -8.27
CA LYS A 75 2.13 -7.69 -6.89
C LYS A 75 0.74 -7.10 -6.66
N PHE A 76 0.37 -6.09 -7.44
CA PHE A 76 -0.82 -5.30 -7.21
C PHE A 76 -1.68 -5.17 -8.46
N VAL A 77 -2.99 -5.10 -8.26
CA VAL A 77 -3.91 -4.40 -9.16
C VAL A 77 -3.89 -2.94 -8.75
N CYS A 78 -3.36 -2.06 -9.59
CA CYS A 78 -3.17 -0.65 -9.27
C CYS A 78 -4.33 0.19 -9.83
N ILE A 79 -4.96 1.00 -8.99
CA ILE A 79 -6.00 1.96 -9.39
C ILE A 79 -5.73 3.35 -8.81
N LYS A 80 -6.33 4.38 -9.42
CA LYS A 80 -6.31 5.75 -8.90
C LYS A 80 -7.72 6.21 -8.56
N LEU A 81 -7.88 6.88 -7.43
CA LEU A 81 -9.14 7.48 -7.02
C LEU A 81 -8.95 8.97 -6.76
N ASP A 82 -9.64 9.78 -7.57
CA ASP A 82 -9.72 11.23 -7.37
C ASP A 82 -10.70 11.56 -6.26
N MET A 83 -10.16 11.82 -5.07
CA MET A 83 -10.88 12.11 -3.84
C MET A 83 -11.50 13.51 -3.83
N GLY A 84 -11.26 14.33 -4.86
CA GLY A 84 -11.90 15.62 -5.03
C GLY A 84 -13.34 15.54 -5.56
N LYS A 85 -13.80 14.35 -5.96
CA LYS A 85 -15.17 14.13 -6.44
C LYS A 85 -16.14 13.86 -5.30
N ASP A 86 -17.36 14.40 -5.41
CA ASP A 86 -18.39 14.30 -4.37
C ASP A 86 -18.77 12.85 -4.02
N ASP A 87 -18.72 11.95 -5.00
CA ASP A 87 -19.02 10.53 -4.86
C ASP A 87 -17.90 9.74 -4.13
N ARG A 88 -16.87 10.41 -3.61
CA ARG A 88 -15.77 9.79 -2.84
C ARG A 88 -15.85 10.02 -1.33
N ARG A 89 -16.83 10.78 -0.83
CA ARG A 89 -16.97 11.05 0.62
C ARG A 89 -17.03 9.77 1.45
N LYS A 90 -17.93 8.84 1.11
CA LYS A 90 -18.09 7.57 1.85
C LYS A 90 -16.81 6.73 1.86
N PHE A 91 -16.11 6.70 0.72
CA PHE A 91 -14.83 6.00 0.61
C PHE A 91 -13.76 6.66 1.51
N GLY A 92 -13.68 7.99 1.50
CA GLY A 92 -12.76 8.75 2.36
C GLY A 92 -13.02 8.52 3.85
N GLU A 93 -14.28 8.45 4.27
CA GLU A 93 -14.67 8.12 5.65
C GLU A 93 -14.30 6.68 6.00
N GLN A 94 -14.66 5.71 5.15
CA GLN A 94 -14.38 4.28 5.37
C GLN A 94 -12.88 3.99 5.54
N TYR A 95 -12.04 4.58 4.68
CA TYR A 95 -10.59 4.34 4.70
C TYR A 95 -9.80 5.39 5.47
N LYS A 96 -10.47 6.34 6.14
CA LYS A 96 -9.87 7.45 6.90
C LYS A 96 -8.84 8.23 6.08
N ILE A 97 -9.25 8.73 4.92
CA ILE A 97 -8.39 9.52 4.02
C ILE A 97 -8.44 10.99 4.45
N VAL A 98 -7.41 11.43 5.18
CA VAL A 98 -7.34 12.77 5.79
C VAL A 98 -6.23 13.66 5.20
N ALA A 99 -5.40 13.11 4.31
CA ALA A 99 -4.28 13.80 3.67
C ALA A 99 -3.98 13.21 2.28
N TYR A 100 -3.24 13.94 1.46
CA TYR A 100 -2.90 13.53 0.08
C TYR A 100 -1.40 13.69 -0.23
N PRO A 101 -0.81 12.78 -1.03
CA PRO A 101 -1.40 11.52 -1.43
C PRO A 101 -1.53 10.56 -0.24
N THR A 102 -2.58 9.73 -0.26
CA THR A 102 -2.64 8.53 0.58
C THR A 102 -2.61 7.32 -0.33
N PHE A 103 -1.78 6.35 0.00
CA PHE A 103 -1.67 5.09 -0.70
C PHE A 103 -2.22 3.98 0.18
N LEU A 104 -3.23 3.26 -0.32
CA LEU A 104 -3.77 2.09 0.36
C LEU A 104 -3.22 0.83 -0.31
N ILE A 105 -2.87 -0.14 0.52
CA ILE A 105 -2.69 -1.53 0.13
C ILE A 105 -3.84 -2.30 0.76
N LEU A 106 -4.69 -2.88 -0.06
CA LEU A 106 -5.87 -3.62 0.38
C LEU A 106 -5.71 -5.10 0.09
N ASN A 107 -6.21 -5.93 1.00
CA ASN A 107 -6.50 -7.32 0.70
C ASN A 107 -7.63 -7.39 -0.35
N SER A 108 -7.75 -8.52 -1.05
CA SER A 108 -8.79 -8.72 -2.06
C SER A 108 -10.22 -8.71 -1.50
N ASP A 109 -10.39 -8.75 -0.17
CA ASP A 109 -11.68 -8.59 0.52
C ASP A 109 -12.01 -7.13 0.86
N GLY A 110 -11.15 -6.18 0.49
CA GLY A 110 -11.32 -4.75 0.71
C GLY A 110 -10.81 -4.25 2.06
N THR A 111 -10.33 -5.13 2.95
CA THR A 111 -9.74 -4.74 4.22
C THR A 111 -8.36 -4.11 4.02
N VAL A 112 -8.01 -3.15 4.88
CA VAL A 112 -6.69 -2.50 4.83
C VAL A 112 -5.61 -3.51 5.23
N TYR A 113 -4.64 -3.70 4.35
CA TYR A 113 -3.39 -4.38 4.67
C TYR A 113 -2.38 -3.36 5.18
N HIS A 114 -2.12 -2.28 4.44
CA HIS A 114 -1.24 -1.21 4.89
C HIS A 114 -1.66 0.15 4.29
N LYS A 115 -1.19 1.24 4.89
CA LYS A 115 -1.49 2.62 4.49
C LYS A 115 -0.23 3.46 4.59
N ILE A 116 0.04 4.26 3.56
CA ILE A 116 1.16 5.20 3.49
C ILE A 116 0.61 6.58 3.17
N VAL A 117 1.01 7.59 3.93
CA VAL A 117 0.63 8.99 3.68
C VAL A 117 1.87 9.80 3.33
N GLY A 118 1.75 10.57 2.23
CA GLY A 118 2.84 11.38 1.69
C GLY A 118 3.64 10.65 0.60
N GLY A 119 4.10 11.42 -0.38
CA GLY A 119 4.97 10.93 -1.45
C GLY A 119 6.45 11.06 -1.09
N SER A 120 7.29 10.27 -1.75
CA SER A 120 8.75 10.29 -1.70
C SER A 120 9.30 9.91 -3.07
N ASP A 121 10.63 9.89 -3.25
CA ASP A 121 11.22 9.32 -4.46
C ASP A 121 10.94 7.80 -4.54
N ILE A 122 11.28 7.20 -5.69
CA ILE A 122 10.95 5.80 -5.97
C ILE A 122 11.62 4.81 -5.02
N ASP A 123 12.83 5.10 -4.54
CA ASP A 123 13.59 4.17 -3.70
C ASP A 123 12.99 4.16 -2.28
N GLU A 124 12.82 5.35 -1.70
CA GLU A 124 12.17 5.50 -0.39
C GLU A 124 10.70 5.03 -0.45
N PHE A 125 10.01 5.25 -1.58
CA PHE A 125 8.62 4.82 -1.71
C PHE A 125 8.48 3.30 -1.75
N ILE A 126 9.34 2.61 -2.50
CA ILE A 126 9.37 1.14 -2.51
C ILE A 126 9.76 0.61 -1.13
N GLU A 127 10.73 1.22 -0.44
CA GLU A 127 11.12 0.81 0.92
C GLU A 127 9.94 0.87 1.90
N LYS A 128 9.16 1.97 1.88
CA LYS A 128 7.94 2.07 2.71
C LYS A 128 6.90 1.01 2.37
N VAL A 129 6.71 0.71 1.09
CA VAL A 129 5.79 -0.35 0.66
C VAL A 129 6.30 -1.71 1.10
N GLU A 130 7.56 -2.05 0.85
CA GLU A 130 8.18 -3.32 1.25
C GLU A 130 8.12 -3.53 2.75
N TYR A 131 8.46 -2.50 3.54
CA TYR A 131 8.30 -2.50 4.99
C TYR A 131 6.87 -2.90 5.37
N GLY A 132 5.86 -2.23 4.81
CA GLY A 132 4.46 -2.53 5.06
C GLY A 132 3.97 -3.88 4.52
N MET A 133 4.66 -4.45 3.52
CA MET A 133 4.36 -5.76 2.95
C MET A 133 4.73 -6.91 3.88
N GLU A 134 5.67 -6.71 4.80
CA GLU A 134 5.91 -7.66 5.90
C GLU A 134 4.73 -7.67 6.87
N LYS A 135 4.11 -8.83 7.06
CA LYS A 135 2.90 -8.98 7.91
C LYS A 135 3.07 -8.37 9.30
N LYS A 136 4.25 -8.50 9.92
CA LYS A 136 4.54 -7.96 11.26
C LYS A 136 4.60 -6.43 11.32
N HIS A 137 4.71 -5.75 10.17
CA HIS A 137 4.76 -4.29 10.05
C HIS A 137 3.48 -3.71 9.41
N SER A 138 2.66 -4.56 8.79
CA SER A 138 1.38 -4.19 8.18
C SER A 138 0.46 -3.49 9.19
N LEU A 139 -0.14 -2.38 8.77
CA LEU A 139 -0.99 -1.57 9.65
C LEU A 139 -2.21 -2.36 10.09
N GLY A 140 -2.90 -3.01 9.14
CA GLY A 140 -4.10 -3.77 9.44
C GLY A 140 -3.82 -5.00 10.32
N TYR A 141 -2.65 -5.62 10.21
CA TYR A 141 -2.25 -6.69 11.14
C TYR A 141 -2.02 -6.14 12.55
N LEU A 142 -1.27 -5.05 12.69
CA LEU A 142 -0.93 -4.45 13.97
C LEU A 142 -2.16 -3.85 14.67
N GLU A 143 -3.09 -3.24 13.94
CA GLU A 143 -4.39 -2.79 14.46
C GLU A 143 -5.16 -3.95 15.12
N ARG A 144 -5.39 -5.05 14.38
CA ARG A 144 -6.07 -6.23 14.94
C ARG A 144 -5.32 -6.85 16.11
N ARG A 145 -3.98 -6.85 16.05
CA ARG A 145 -3.14 -7.37 17.13
C ARG A 145 -3.27 -6.54 18.40
N TYR A 146 -3.45 -5.23 18.27
CA TYR A 146 -3.62 -4.28 19.37
C TYR A 146 -5.04 -4.39 19.95
N GLU A 147 -6.05 -4.48 19.09
CA GLU A 147 -7.45 -4.74 19.49
C GLU A 147 -7.62 -6.09 20.22
N GLY A 148 -6.83 -7.10 19.83
CA GLY A 148 -6.79 -8.42 20.48
C GLY A 148 -6.12 -8.45 21.87
N GLY A 149 -5.57 -7.32 22.34
CA GLY A 149 -4.99 -7.19 23.68
C GLY A 149 -3.47 -7.06 23.69
N LYS A 150 -2.85 -7.42 24.82
CA LYS A 150 -1.49 -6.99 25.18
C LYS A 150 -0.45 -7.28 24.09
N MET A 151 0.15 -6.22 23.57
CA MET A 151 1.34 -6.25 22.73
C MET A 151 2.60 -6.17 23.59
N ASN A 152 3.68 -6.80 23.13
CA ASN A 152 5.00 -6.59 23.71
C ASN A 152 5.62 -5.26 23.22
N LYS A 153 6.76 -4.90 23.79
CA LYS A 153 7.49 -3.65 23.48
C LYS A 153 7.83 -3.52 21.98
N GLU A 154 8.26 -4.59 21.34
CA GLU A 154 8.61 -4.58 19.93
C GLU A 154 7.36 -4.38 19.07
N GLU A 155 6.28 -5.11 19.35
CA GLU A 155 5.00 -4.96 18.65
C GLU A 155 4.43 -3.53 18.78
N LEU A 156 4.50 -2.93 19.98
CA LEU A 156 4.10 -1.53 20.19
C LEU A 156 4.97 -0.54 19.39
N ARG A 157 6.28 -0.82 19.29
CA ARG A 157 7.20 0.00 18.47
C ARG A 157 6.84 -0.09 16.99
N GLU A 158 6.64 -1.30 16.47
CA GLU A 158 6.25 -1.50 15.07
C GLU A 158 4.91 -0.83 14.78
N TYR A 159 3.96 -0.93 15.71
CA TYR A 159 2.65 -0.29 15.57
C TYR A 159 2.75 1.23 15.57
N ALA A 160 3.51 1.83 16.49
CA ALA A 160 3.78 3.26 16.48
C ALA A 160 4.40 3.71 15.14
N PHE A 161 5.35 2.95 14.61
CA PHE A 161 5.98 3.27 13.33
C PHE A 161 5.01 3.16 12.14
N ALA A 162 4.20 2.10 12.08
CA ALA A 162 3.17 1.94 11.06
C ALA A 162 2.12 3.06 11.10
N LEU A 163 1.68 3.46 12.31
CA LEU A 163 0.73 4.57 12.51
C LEU A 163 1.31 5.91 12.06
N ARG A 164 2.62 6.13 12.26
CA ARG A 164 3.33 7.33 11.78
C ARG A 164 3.37 7.37 10.26
N ILE A 165 3.70 6.26 9.60
CA ILE A 165 3.66 6.14 8.13
C ILE A 165 2.23 6.38 7.59
N ALA A 166 1.22 5.91 8.31
CA ALA A 166 -0.19 6.04 7.97
C ALA A 166 -0.82 7.39 8.37
N ASN A 167 -0.08 8.27 9.06
CA ASN A 167 -0.56 9.54 9.64
C ASN A 167 -1.79 9.38 10.57
N GLU A 168 -1.88 8.25 11.29
CA GLU A 168 -2.95 7.92 12.25
C GLU A 168 -2.63 8.51 13.64
N LYS A 169 -2.60 9.85 13.73
CA LYS A 169 -2.04 10.59 14.88
C LYS A 169 -2.63 10.24 16.23
N GLU A 170 -3.95 10.16 16.34
CA GLU A 170 -4.61 9.90 17.63
C GLU A 170 -4.23 8.52 18.18
N GLN A 171 -4.23 7.51 17.31
CA GLN A 171 -3.87 6.15 17.70
C GLN A 171 -2.36 6.05 17.97
N PHE A 172 -1.54 6.74 17.19
CA PHE A 172 -0.10 6.86 17.44
C PHE A 172 0.19 7.38 18.86
N GLU A 173 -0.46 8.47 19.28
CA GLU A 173 -0.29 9.02 20.62
C GLU A 173 -0.68 8.05 21.73
N LYS A 174 -1.75 7.26 21.54
CA LYS A 174 -2.17 6.23 22.50
C LYS A 174 -1.10 5.15 22.64
N VAL A 175 -0.62 4.62 21.52
CA VAL A 175 0.40 3.56 21.50
C VAL A 175 1.71 4.05 22.10
N VAL A 176 2.16 5.26 21.78
CA VAL A 176 3.39 5.83 22.35
C VAL A 176 3.27 6.06 23.86
N LYS A 177 2.09 6.47 24.37
CA LYS A 177 1.83 6.59 25.81
C LYS A 177 1.93 5.26 26.54
N GLU A 178 1.59 4.14 25.89
CA GLU A 178 1.77 2.79 26.44
C GLU A 178 3.23 2.31 26.34
N LEU A 179 3.93 2.67 25.26
CA LEU A 179 5.29 2.22 24.96
C LEU A 179 6.35 2.92 25.83
N ILE A 180 6.31 4.25 25.96
CA ILE A 180 7.37 5.01 26.66
C ILE A 180 7.64 4.51 28.10
N PRO A 181 6.61 4.21 28.92
CA PRO A 181 6.82 3.71 30.29
C PRO A 181 7.55 2.37 30.37
N ILE A 182 7.43 1.50 29.36
CA ILE A 182 8.07 0.17 29.36
C ILE A 182 9.50 0.18 28.78
N LEU A 183 9.95 1.33 28.24
CA LEU A 183 11.33 1.51 27.77
C LEU A 183 12.28 1.83 28.92
N SER A 184 13.42 1.15 28.96
CA SER A 184 14.55 1.56 29.80
C SER A 184 15.14 2.89 29.32
N SER A 185 15.87 3.59 30.19
CA SER A 185 16.55 4.85 29.83
C SER A 185 17.53 4.67 28.65
N LYS A 186 18.17 3.51 28.54
CA LYS A 186 19.06 3.17 27.41
C LYS A 186 18.32 2.98 26.10
N GLU A 187 17.07 2.53 26.15
CA GLU A 187 16.27 2.31 24.95
C GLU A 187 15.67 3.62 24.42
N ARG A 188 15.25 4.53 25.30
CA ARG A 188 14.68 5.83 24.92
C ARG A 188 15.61 6.70 24.07
N VAL A 189 16.93 6.47 24.16
CA VAL A 189 17.94 7.22 23.40
C VAL A 189 18.32 6.54 22.08
N LYS A 190 17.77 5.36 21.77
CA LYS A 190 18.00 4.70 20.49
C LYS A 190 17.11 5.31 19.41
N MET A 191 17.68 5.48 18.22
CA MET A 191 16.98 6.02 17.05
C MET A 191 15.69 5.27 16.71
N GLU A 192 15.62 3.96 16.99
CA GLU A 192 14.44 3.13 16.75
C GLU A 192 13.19 3.51 17.58
N TYR A 193 13.36 4.36 18.62
CA TYR A 193 12.28 4.91 19.44
C TYR A 193 12.13 6.43 19.28
N TRP A 194 12.80 7.04 18.30
CA TRP A 194 12.65 8.45 17.96
C TRP A 194 11.54 8.59 16.94
N PHE A 195 10.30 8.55 17.45
CA PHE A 195 9.10 8.73 16.65
C PHE A 195 8.76 10.20 16.38
#